data_AF-A0A4Q3RL80-F1
#
_entry.id   AF-A0A4Q3RL80-F1
#
_cell.length_a   1.000
_cell.length_b   1.000
_cell.length_c   1.000
_cell.angle_alpha   90.00
_cell.angle_beta   90.00
_cell.angle_gamma   90.00
#
_symmetry.space_group_name_H-M   'P 1'
#
loop_
_entity.id
_entity.type
_entity.pdbx_description
1 polymer ?
#
loop_
_entity_poly.entity_id
_entity_poly.type
_entity_poly.pdbx_seq_one_letter_code
_entity_poly.pdbx_strand_id
1 'polypeptide(L)'
;MKKGLFAKFLPHLVAIVIFVVVALIYCRPALEGKVLQQHDLTQWKAMAKNSFDYKEKHGHFPLWTNGMFSGMPAYQIAIEPDIKASPGFLFTVLSLGLPKPFSFFVLACICFYILSQVLRVNTIIGIIGSLA
;
A
#
# COMPACT_ATOMS: atom_id res chain seq x y z
N MET A 1 27.11 2.54 33.61
CA MET A 1 27.70 2.57 32.25
C MET A 1 26.66 3.15 31.29
N LYS A 2 26.92 4.31 30.68
CA LYS A 2 25.99 4.91 29.70
C LYS A 2 25.85 3.94 28.53
N LYS A 3 24.76 3.18 28.46
CA LYS A 3 24.45 2.31 27.31
C LYS A 3 24.59 3.18 26.06
N GLY A 4 25.59 2.88 25.22
CA GLY A 4 25.86 3.63 24.01
C GLY A 4 24.62 3.70 23.12
N LEU A 5 24.55 4.70 22.23
CA LEU A 5 23.40 4.94 21.36
C LEU A 5 22.92 3.67 20.64
N PHE A 6 23.88 2.80 20.25
CA PHE A 6 23.63 1.47 19.70
C PHE A 6 22.77 0.55 20.57
N ALA A 7 23.02 0.49 21.88
CA ALA A 7 22.28 -0.38 22.79
C ALA A 7 20.83 0.10 23.02
N LYS A 8 20.54 1.37 22.71
CA LYS A 8 19.17 1.92 22.71
C LYS A 8 18.46 1.67 21.38
N PHE A 9 19.20 1.60 20.27
CA PHE A 9 18.65 1.36 18.93
C PHE A 9 18.36 -0.11 18.64
N LEU A 10 19.11 -1.01 19.30
CA LEU A 10 18.98 -2.46 19.15
C LEU A 10 17.54 -3.00 19.24
N PRO A 11 16.71 -2.65 20.25
CA PRO A 11 15.35 -3.18 20.35
C PRO A 11 14.44 -2.73 19.19
N HIS A 12 14.66 -1.54 18.61
CA HIS A 12 13.90 -1.06 17.44
C HIS A 12 14.30 -1.79 16.16
N LEU A 13 15.60 -2.09 16.01
CA LEU A 13 16.08 -2.89 14.88
C LEU A 13 15.54 -4.33 14.94
N VAL A 14 15.50 -4.91 16.14
CA VAL A 14 14.88 -6.22 16.36
C VAL A 14 13.38 -6.21 16.01
N ALA A 15 12.65 -5.15 16.37
CA ALA A 15 11.23 -5.00 16.00
C ALA A 15 11.01 -5.05 14.48
N ILE A 16 11.82 -4.30 13.72
CA ILE A 16 11.72 -4.25 12.25
C ILE A 16 11.99 -5.63 11.65
N VAL A 17 13.02 -6.33 12.14
CA VAL A 17 13.33 -7.70 11.67
C VAL A 17 12.18 -8.65 11.96
N ILE A 18 11.57 -8.57 13.15
CA ILE A 18 10.39 -9.38 13.50
C ILE A 18 9.24 -9.11 12.54
N PHE A 19 8.91 -7.85 12.25
CA PHE A 19 7.82 -7.50 11.34
C PHE A 19 8.05 -8.06 9.93
N VAL A 20 9.27 -7.97 9.42
CA VAL A 20 9.64 -8.53 8.12
C VAL A 20 9.50 -10.04 8.11
N VAL A 21 10.02 -10.75 9.11
CA VAL A 21 9.94 -12.22 9.19
C VAL A 21 8.48 -12.69 9.28
N VAL A 22 7.67 -12.07 10.13
CA VAL A 22 6.25 -12.42 10.27
C VAL A 22 5.49 -12.14 8.97
N ALA A 23 5.74 -10.99 8.34
CA ALA A 23 5.13 -10.65 7.06
C ALA A 23 5.50 -11.66 5.94
N LEU A 24 6.75 -12.18 5.93
CA LEU A 24 7.18 -13.16 4.93
C LEU A 24 6.47 -14.50 5.12
N ILE A 25 6.27 -14.91 6.37
CA ILE A 25 5.56 -16.15 6.71
C ILE A 25 4.07 -16.01 6.38
N TYR A 26 3.44 -14.90 6.80
CA TYR A 26 2.01 -14.67 6.63
C TYR A 26 1.63 -14.42 5.16
N CYS A 27 2.40 -13.59 4.46
CA CYS A 27 2.17 -13.26 3.05
C CYS A 27 2.88 -14.21 2.07
N ARG A 28 3.30 -15.40 2.51
CA ARG A 28 3.97 -16.40 1.67
C ARG A 28 3.25 -16.68 0.34
N PRO A 29 1.91 -16.80 0.27
CA PRO A 29 1.21 -17.02 -1.01
C PRO A 29 1.49 -15.94 -2.06
N ALA A 30 1.71 -14.69 -1.63
CA ALA A 30 2.00 -13.60 -2.55
C ALA A 30 3.41 -13.67 -3.14
N LEU A 31 4.38 -14.24 -2.39
CA LEU A 31 5.72 -14.51 -2.89
C LEU A 31 5.72 -15.64 -3.94
N GLU A 32 4.76 -16.55 -3.86
CA GLU A 32 4.53 -17.62 -4.83
C GLU A 32 3.80 -17.13 -6.10
N GLY A 33 3.58 -15.82 -6.24
CA GLY A 33 2.91 -15.22 -7.40
C GLY A 33 1.39 -15.45 -7.43
N LYS A 34 0.79 -15.94 -6.35
CA LYS A 34 -0.67 -16.09 -6.26
C LYS A 34 -1.28 -14.69 -6.10
N VAL A 35 -2.10 -14.31 -7.06
CA VAL A 35 -2.80 -13.02 -7.06
C VAL A 35 -4.22 -13.23 -6.58
N LEU A 36 -4.65 -12.39 -5.63
CA LEU A 36 -6.04 -12.37 -5.18
C LEU A 36 -6.92 -11.76 -6.27
N GLN A 37 -7.91 -12.51 -6.74
CA GLN A 37 -8.96 -11.99 -7.60
C GLN A 37 -9.96 -11.20 -6.74
N GLN A 38 -9.80 -9.88 -6.72
CA GLN A 38 -10.71 -8.98 -6.01
C GLN A 38 -11.85 -8.57 -6.95
N HIS A 39 -13.10 -8.75 -6.51
CA HIS A 39 -14.28 -8.40 -7.30
C HIS A 39 -14.25 -6.93 -7.73
N ASP A 40 -13.91 -6.04 -6.80
CA ASP A 40 -13.83 -4.60 -7.04
C ASP A 40 -12.81 -4.23 -8.13
N LEU A 41 -11.64 -4.89 -8.15
CA LEU A 41 -10.63 -4.68 -9.20
C LEU A 41 -11.15 -5.13 -10.56
N THR A 42 -11.82 -6.27 -10.61
CA THR A 42 -12.39 -6.80 -11.85
C THR A 42 -13.51 -5.90 -12.37
N GLN A 43 -14.40 -5.46 -11.49
CA GLN A 43 -15.47 -4.53 -11.83
C GLN A 43 -14.90 -3.19 -12.31
N TRP A 44 -13.91 -2.62 -11.59
CA TRP A 44 -13.25 -1.38 -12.01
C TRP A 44 -12.60 -1.50 -13.39
N LYS A 45 -11.91 -2.60 -13.69
CA LYS A 45 -11.33 -2.84 -15.03
C LYS A 45 -12.42 -2.85 -16.11
N ALA A 46 -13.56 -3.49 -15.85
CA ALA A 46 -14.68 -3.51 -16.79
C ALA A 46 -15.27 -2.10 -17.00
N MET A 47 -15.46 -1.34 -15.91
CA MET A 47 -15.97 0.03 -15.93
C MET A 47 -15.03 0.99 -16.70
N ALA A 48 -13.72 0.86 -16.50
CA ALA A 48 -12.72 1.73 -17.09
C ALA A 48 -12.37 1.40 -18.55
N LYS A 49 -12.74 0.20 -19.05
CA LYS A 49 -12.37 -0.30 -20.39
C LYS A 49 -12.64 0.72 -21.50
N ASN A 50 -13.86 1.27 -21.54
CA ASN A 50 -14.26 2.24 -22.56
C ASN A 50 -13.43 3.53 -22.48
N SER A 51 -13.08 3.96 -21.28
CA SER A 51 -12.25 5.16 -21.07
C SER A 51 -10.81 4.94 -21.54
N PHE A 52 -10.25 3.75 -21.33
CA PHE A 52 -8.93 3.37 -21.86
C PHE A 52 -8.95 3.28 -23.39
N ASP A 53 -9.96 2.65 -23.97
CA ASP A 53 -10.08 2.50 -25.44
C ASP A 53 -10.29 3.86 -26.14
N TYR A 54 -10.99 4.79 -25.48
CA TYR A 54 -11.09 6.18 -25.94
C TYR A 54 -9.73 6.88 -25.90
N LYS A 55 -8.99 6.74 -24.80
CA LYS A 55 -7.67 7.34 -24.63
C LYS A 55 -6.67 6.84 -25.67
N GLU A 56 -6.69 5.56 -26.02
CA GLU A 56 -5.81 5.02 -27.08
C GLU A 56 -6.04 5.71 -28.44
N LYS A 57 -7.27 6.16 -28.73
CA LYS A 57 -7.64 6.81 -29.99
C LYS A 57 -7.46 8.32 -29.98
N HIS A 58 -7.74 8.97 -28.85
CA HIS A 58 -7.81 10.43 -28.74
C HIS A 58 -6.66 11.06 -27.93
N GLY A 59 -5.82 10.24 -27.29
CA GLY A 59 -4.64 10.68 -26.54
C GLY A 59 -4.93 11.16 -25.12
N HIS A 60 -6.20 11.24 -24.70
CA HIS A 60 -6.60 11.66 -23.35
C HIS A 60 -7.81 10.85 -22.84
N PHE A 61 -8.01 10.80 -21.52
CA PHE A 61 -9.22 10.19 -20.95
C PHE A 61 -10.47 11.03 -21.25
N PRO A 62 -11.65 10.40 -21.48
CA PRO A 62 -12.89 11.13 -21.65
C PRO A 62 -13.37 11.68 -20.30
N LEU A 63 -14.09 12.81 -20.29
CA LEU A 63 -14.73 13.35 -19.08
C LEU A 63 -16.05 12.65 -18.75
N TRP A 64 -16.67 11.98 -19.73
CA TRP A 64 -17.93 11.25 -19.61
C TRP A 64 -17.78 9.86 -20.22
N THR A 65 -18.24 8.82 -19.50
CA THR A 65 -18.25 7.44 -20.01
C THR A 65 -19.67 6.98 -20.28
N ASN A 66 -19.89 6.37 -21.45
CA ASN A 66 -21.17 5.76 -21.82
C ASN A 66 -21.25 4.29 -21.41
N GLY A 67 -20.17 3.72 -20.85
CA GLY A 67 -20.08 2.31 -20.49
C GLY A 67 -20.80 1.93 -19.20
N MET A 68 -21.27 2.91 -18.44
CA MET A 68 -21.92 2.73 -17.15
C MET A 68 -23.16 3.59 -17.04
N PHE A 69 -24.25 3.03 -16.52
CA PHE A 69 -25.48 3.74 -16.14
C PHE A 69 -26.01 4.72 -17.21
N SER A 70 -26.05 4.31 -18.49
CA SER A 70 -26.44 5.16 -19.63
C SER A 70 -25.62 6.45 -19.81
N GLY A 71 -24.48 6.55 -19.12
CA GLY A 71 -23.69 7.77 -19.04
C GLY A 71 -23.38 8.15 -17.60
N MET A 72 -22.11 8.32 -17.27
CA MET A 72 -21.70 8.98 -16.02
C MET A 72 -20.40 9.75 -16.20
N PRO A 73 -20.10 10.72 -15.32
CA PRO A 73 -18.80 11.38 -15.32
C PRO A 73 -17.66 10.39 -15.06
N ALA A 74 -16.66 10.39 -15.94
CA ALA A 74 -15.56 9.43 -15.92
C ALA A 74 -14.51 9.70 -14.82
N TYR A 75 -14.52 10.90 -14.22
CA TYR A 75 -13.60 11.27 -13.16
C TYR A 75 -13.69 10.38 -11.91
N GLN A 76 -14.82 9.69 -11.70
CA GLN A 76 -14.99 8.74 -10.59
C GLN A 76 -14.39 7.36 -10.87
N ILE A 77 -13.98 7.08 -12.12
CA ILE A 77 -13.50 5.76 -12.55
C ILE A 77 -12.02 5.83 -12.92
N ALA A 78 -11.67 6.69 -13.88
CA ALA A 78 -10.32 6.84 -14.40
C ALA A 78 -10.16 8.24 -15.01
N ILE A 79 -9.20 9.00 -14.47
CA ILE A 79 -8.82 10.32 -14.97
C ILE A 79 -7.30 10.45 -14.95
N GLU A 80 -6.77 11.27 -15.86
CA GLU A 80 -5.39 11.71 -15.76
C GLU A 80 -5.26 12.84 -14.72
N PRO A 81 -4.31 12.73 -13.79
CA PRO A 81 -4.02 13.84 -12.90
C PRO A 81 -3.30 14.95 -13.66
N ASP A 82 -3.81 16.19 -13.58
CA ASP A 82 -3.14 17.39 -14.10
C ASP A 82 -1.85 17.75 -13.34
N ILE A 83 -1.63 17.13 -12.17
CA ILE A 83 -0.53 17.45 -11.26
C ILE A 83 0.59 16.42 -11.41
N LYS A 84 1.82 16.89 -11.66
CA LYS A 84 3.04 16.06 -11.80
C LYS A 84 3.40 15.27 -10.52
N ALA A 85 2.95 15.73 -9.36
CA ALA A 85 3.06 15.00 -8.09
C ALA A 85 2.01 13.89 -8.05
N SER A 86 2.30 12.77 -8.72
CA SER A 86 1.37 11.64 -8.71
C SER A 86 1.36 11.00 -7.31
N PRO A 87 0.17 10.69 -6.75
CA PRO A 87 0.06 9.86 -5.55
C PRO A 87 0.80 8.52 -5.69
N GLY A 88 1.06 8.08 -6.92
CA GLY A 88 1.86 6.91 -7.24
C GLY A 88 3.31 6.99 -6.74
N PHE A 89 3.92 8.18 -6.70
CA PHE A 89 5.28 8.32 -6.14
C PHE A 89 5.30 8.04 -4.63
N LEU A 90 4.36 8.65 -3.88
CA LEU A 90 4.19 8.39 -2.45
C LEU A 90 3.89 6.92 -2.21
N PHE A 91 3.06 6.30 -3.06
CA PHE A 91 2.74 4.89 -2.99
C PHE A 91 4.00 4.00 -3.12
N THR A 92 4.88 4.30 -4.08
CA THR A 92 6.13 3.55 -4.28
C THR A 92 7.09 3.72 -3.12
N VAL A 93 7.23 4.94 -2.59
CA VAL A 93 8.10 5.23 -1.43
C VAL A 93 7.59 4.49 -0.18
N LEU A 94 6.29 4.59 0.11
CA LEU A 94 5.68 3.94 1.27
C LEU A 94 5.67 2.41 1.14
N SER A 95 5.55 1.89 -0.08
CA SER A 95 5.59 0.45 -0.32
C SER A 95 7.01 -0.13 -0.34
N LEU A 96 8.06 0.71 -0.30
CA LEU A 96 9.48 0.33 -0.38
C LEU A 96 9.81 -0.58 -1.59
N GLY A 97 9.00 -0.52 -2.65
CA GLY A 97 9.12 -1.39 -3.83
C GLY A 97 8.77 -2.87 -3.60
N LEU A 98 8.21 -3.23 -2.43
CA LEU A 98 7.85 -4.59 -2.10
C LEU A 98 6.54 -5.03 -2.78
N PRO A 99 6.35 -6.35 -3.05
CA PRO A 99 5.12 -6.85 -3.65
C PRO A 99 3.92 -6.66 -2.72
N LYS A 100 2.76 -6.34 -3.29
CA LYS A 100 1.48 -6.39 -2.56
C LYS A 100 1.15 -7.86 -2.24
N PRO A 101 0.70 -8.22 -1.03
CA PRO A 101 0.27 -7.39 0.10
C PRO A 101 1.34 -7.16 1.19
N PHE A 102 2.56 -7.68 0.99
CA PHE A 102 3.65 -7.63 1.98
C PHE A 102 4.00 -6.19 2.39
N SER A 103 4.07 -5.28 1.41
CA SER A 103 4.37 -3.87 1.65
C SER A 103 3.41 -3.22 2.64
N PHE A 104 2.11 -3.49 2.51
CA PHE A 104 1.07 -2.91 3.37
C PHE A 104 1.12 -3.44 4.79
N PHE A 105 1.37 -4.75 4.95
CA PHE A 105 1.47 -5.36 6.27
C PHE A 105 2.65 -4.76 7.06
N VAL A 106 3.84 -4.73 6.44
CA VAL A 106 5.04 -4.17 7.09
C VAL A 106 4.86 -2.68 7.38
N LEU A 107 4.29 -1.92 6.45
CA LEU A 107 4.03 -0.50 6.65
C LEU A 107 3.06 -0.25 7.82
N ALA A 108 1.99 -1.04 7.93
CA ALA A 108 1.03 -0.94 9.04
C ALA A 108 1.70 -1.23 10.39
N CYS A 109 2.51 -2.31 10.48
CA CYS A 109 3.27 -2.63 11.69
C CYS A 109 4.23 -1.50 12.07
N ILE A 110 4.95 -0.91 11.11
CA ILE A 110 5.88 0.19 11.36
C ILE A 110 5.13 1.44 11.86
N CYS A 111 4.03 1.81 11.21
CA CYS A 111 3.22 2.97 11.61
C CYS A 111 2.69 2.82 13.05
N PHE A 112 2.13 1.66 13.38
CA PHE A 112 1.63 1.40 14.74
C PHE A 112 2.78 1.34 15.75
N TYR A 113 3.90 0.73 15.38
CA TYR A 113 5.07 0.68 16.25
C TYR A 113 5.59 2.08 16.58
N ILE A 114 5.74 2.96 15.59
CA ILE A 114 6.13 4.36 15.80
C ILE A 114 5.16 5.04 16.76
N LEU A 115 3.84 4.87 16.56
CA LEU A 115 2.82 5.39 17.47
C LEU A 115 3.02 4.87 18.90
N SER A 116 3.26 3.57 19.08
CA SER A 116 3.51 2.97 20.39
C SER A 116 4.73 3.59 21.11
N GLN A 117 5.79 3.93 20.36
CA GLN A 117 6.98 4.57 20.90
C GLN A 117 6.74 6.04 21.25
N VAL A 118 5.93 6.76 20.46
CA VAL A 118 5.50 8.14 20.77
C VAL A 118 4.67 8.17 22.07
N LEU A 119 3.80 7.18 22.25
CA LEU A 119 3.00 7.01 23.47
C LEU A 119 3.79 6.44 24.66
N ARG A 120 5.10 6.21 24.51
CA ARG A 120 6.00 5.66 25.54
C ARG A 120 5.57 4.29 26.08
N VAL A 121 4.89 3.49 25.26
CA VAL A 121 4.57 2.10 25.57
C VAL A 121 5.85 1.28 25.58
N ASN A 122 5.93 0.26 26.44
CA ASN A 122 7.06 -0.66 26.47
C ASN A 122 7.29 -1.26 25.09
N THR A 123 8.54 -1.27 24.62
CA THR A 123 8.93 -1.75 23.28
C THR A 123 8.41 -3.15 22.97
N ILE A 124 8.38 -4.08 23.94
CA ILE A 124 7.89 -5.45 23.71
C ILE A 124 6.37 -5.44 23.45
N ILE A 125 5.62 -4.67 24.25
CA ILE A 125 4.16 -4.52 24.09
C ILE A 125 3.86 -3.80 22.77
N GLY A 126 4.67 -2.81 22.40
CA GLY A 126 4.58 -2.13 21.11
C GLY A 126 4.79 -3.07 19.93
N ILE A 127 5.75 -4.00 20.00
CA ILE A 127 5.96 -5.02 18.96
C ILE A 127 4.74 -5.93 18.83
N ILE A 128 4.25 -6.47 19.95
CA ILE A 128 3.10 -7.38 19.95
C ILE A 128 1.85 -6.66 19.42
N GLY A 129 1.60 -5.44 19.89
CA GLY A 129 0.47 -4.62 19.43
C GLY A 129 0.57 -4.22 17.96
N SER A 130 1.78 -4.13 17.39
CA SER A 130 1.96 -3.85 15.96
C SER A 130 1.67 -5.07 15.07
N LEU A 131 1.69 -6.27 15.64
CA LEU A 131 1.42 -7.53 14.93
C LEU A 131 -0.04 -8.00 15.06
N ALA A 132 -0.77 -7.48 16.05
CA ALA A 132 -2.17 -7.79 16.31
C ALA A 132 -3.10 -7.01 15.37
#